data_AF-A0A1D6NFU0-F1
#
_entry.id   AF-A0A1D6NFU0-F1
#
_cell.length_a   1.000
_cell.length_b   1.000
_cell.length_c   1.000
_cell.angle_alpha   90.00
_cell.angle_beta   90.00
_cell.angle_gamma   90.00
#
_symmetry.space_group_name_H-M   'P 1'
#
loop_
_entity.id
_entity.type
_entity.pdbx_description
1 polymer ?
#
loop_
_entity_poly.entity_id
_entity_poly.type
_entity_poly.pdbx_seq_one_letter_code
_entity_poly.pdbx_strand_id
1 'polypeptide(L)'
;MHAESGYWRPRPDGSVDVVIAQSTGLAEVQKGSFDAEKKTVTLQSELVGNASKVKQITRTFQVADGELSYVVQMATITTSLQPHLKALLRRI
;
A
#
# COMPACT_ATOMS: atom_id res chain seq x y z
N MET A 1 -6.06 -5.23 -16.94
CA MET A 1 -5.97 -5.84 -15.60
C MET A 1 -4.57 -5.58 -15.06
N HIS A 2 -4.41 -5.36 -13.75
CA HIS A 2 -3.11 -5.06 -13.13
C HIS A 2 -2.60 -6.28 -12.35
N ALA A 3 -1.28 -6.45 -12.33
CA ALA A 3 -0.58 -7.30 -11.38
C ALA A 3 0.52 -6.48 -10.69
N GLU A 4 0.77 -6.80 -9.43
CA GLU A 4 1.89 -6.28 -8.65
C GLU A 4 2.47 -7.40 -7.79
N SER A 5 3.76 -7.34 -7.49
CA SER A 5 4.44 -8.32 -6.65
C SER A 5 5.57 -7.64 -5.87
N GLY A 6 5.95 -8.22 -4.73
CA GLY A 6 6.83 -7.51 -3.81
C GLY A 6 7.13 -8.28 -2.52
N TYR A 7 7.76 -7.58 -1.59
CA TYR A 7 8.19 -8.14 -0.31
C TYR A 7 7.80 -7.24 0.85
N TRP A 8 7.29 -7.86 1.91
CA TRP A 8 6.93 -7.22 3.18
C TRP A 8 8.02 -7.50 4.22
N ARG A 9 8.43 -6.46 4.95
CA ARG A 9 9.55 -6.52 5.92
C ARG A 9 9.14 -5.93 7.27
N PRO A 10 8.25 -6.60 8.04
CA PRO A 10 7.87 -6.15 9.37
C PRO A 10 9.04 -6.30 10.36
N ARG A 11 9.09 -5.42 11.37
CA ARG A 11 10.08 -5.45 12.46
C ARG A 11 9.38 -5.56 13.83
N PRO A 12 10.07 -6.05 14.88
CA PRO A 12 9.50 -6.19 16.22
C PRO A 12 9.07 -4.87 16.88
N ASP A 13 9.57 -3.73 16.40
CA ASP A 13 9.22 -2.39 16.89
C ASP A 13 7.90 -1.85 16.31
N GLY A 14 7.17 -2.66 15.53
CA GLY A 14 5.91 -2.28 14.91
C GLY A 14 6.07 -1.57 13.56
N SER A 15 7.30 -1.34 13.09
CA SER A 15 7.55 -0.78 11.76
C SER A 15 7.45 -1.83 10.66
N VAL A 16 7.13 -1.40 9.44
CA VAL A 16 7.14 -2.26 8.25
C VAL A 16 7.58 -1.47 7.03
N ASP A 17 8.46 -2.09 6.24
CA ASP A 17 8.79 -1.64 4.89
C ASP A 17 8.19 -2.60 3.87
N VAL A 18 7.69 -2.06 2.76
CA VAL A 18 7.18 -2.87 1.64
C VAL A 18 7.78 -2.37 0.33
N VAL A 19 8.32 -3.27 -0.48
CA VAL A 19 8.79 -2.97 -1.83
C VAL A 19 7.90 -3.67 -2.85
N ILE A 20 7.42 -2.94 -3.85
CA ILE A 20 6.44 -3.43 -4.83
C ILE A 20 6.89 -3.07 -6.24
N ALA A 21 6.86 -4.03 -7.15
CA ALA A 21 6.94 -3.80 -8.59
C ALA A 21 5.56 -4.02 -9.22
N GLN A 22 5.14 -3.10 -10.08
CA GLN A 22 3.86 -3.17 -10.79
C GLN A 22 4.07 -3.54 -12.26
N SER A 23 3.12 -4.30 -12.82
CA SER A 23 3.02 -4.63 -14.25
C SER A 23 2.99 -3.41 -15.20
N THR A 24 2.66 -2.23 -14.66
CA THR A 24 2.67 -0.94 -15.37
C THR A 24 4.05 -0.30 -15.47
N GLY A 25 5.08 -0.94 -14.91
CA GLY A 25 6.47 -0.46 -14.93
C GLY A 25 6.85 0.47 -13.77
N LEU A 26 6.00 0.63 -12.76
CA LEU A 26 6.29 1.41 -11.56
C LEU A 26 6.96 0.54 -10.48
N ALA A 27 7.80 1.16 -9.66
CA ALA A 27 8.34 0.57 -8.44
C ALA A 27 7.98 1.45 -7.23
N GLU A 28 7.61 0.85 -6.11
CA GLU A 28 7.30 1.57 -4.87
C GLU A 28 8.21 1.09 -3.73
N VAL A 29 8.69 2.03 -2.94
CA VAL A 29 9.19 1.78 -1.57
C VAL A 29 8.21 2.43 -0.62
N GLN A 30 7.59 1.63 0.23
CA GLN A 30 6.59 2.03 1.20
C GLN A 30 7.14 1.80 2.60
N LYS A 31 6.87 2.74 3.52
CA LYS A 31 7.19 2.62 4.95
C LYS A 31 5.95 2.88 5.77
N GLY A 32 5.87 2.28 6.94
CA GLY A 32 4.85 2.61 7.91
C GLY A 32 4.88 1.68 9.10
N SER A 33 3.71 1.36 9.64
CA SER A 33 3.57 0.56 10.84
C SER A 33 2.40 -0.41 10.75
N PHE A 34 2.45 -1.43 11.62
CA PHE A 34 1.35 -2.36 11.82
C PHE A 34 0.90 -2.37 13.28
N ASP A 35 -0.38 -2.63 13.50
CA ASP A 35 -0.97 -2.88 14.82
C ASP A 35 -1.51 -4.31 14.80
N ALA A 36 -0.88 -5.20 15.57
CA ALA A 36 -1.23 -6.61 15.60
C ALA A 36 -2.58 -6.87 16.28
N GLU A 37 -2.94 -6.06 17.28
CA GLU A 37 -4.22 -6.19 18.00
C GLU A 37 -5.37 -5.74 17.11
N LYS A 38 -5.21 -4.59 16.45
CA LYS A 38 -6.19 -4.07 15.50
C LYS A 38 -6.13 -4.74 14.14
N LYS A 39 -5.09 -5.53 13.85
CA LYS A 39 -4.83 -6.16 12.54
C LYS A 39 -4.84 -5.15 11.39
N THR A 40 -4.18 -4.01 11.61
CA THR A 40 -4.04 -2.95 10.61
C THR A 40 -2.60 -2.82 10.13
N VAL A 41 -2.45 -2.35 8.89
CA VAL A 41 -1.19 -1.81 8.38
C VAL A 41 -1.46 -0.49 7.68
N THR A 42 -0.66 0.53 8.00
CA THR A 42 -0.65 1.81 7.28
C THR A 42 0.71 2.00 6.63
N LEU A 43 0.70 2.40 5.36
CA LEU A 43 1.90 2.58 4.55
C LEU A 43 1.84 3.92 3.80
N GLN A 44 2.99 4.55 3.68
CA GLN A 44 3.23 5.73 2.86
C GLN A 44 4.46 5.52 1.99
N SER A 45 4.36 5.95 0.73
CA SER A 45 5.47 5.87 -0.21
C SER A 45 6.61 6.77 0.23
N GLU A 46 7.78 6.18 0.44
CA GLU A 46 9.06 6.87 0.47
C GLU A 46 9.53 7.19 -0.96
N LEU A 47 9.25 6.28 -1.89
CA LEU A 47 9.63 6.40 -3.30
C LEU A 47 8.55 5.82 -4.20
N VAL A 48 8.27 6.52 -5.30
CA VAL A 48 7.51 6.00 -6.45
C VAL A 48 8.38 6.19 -7.70
N GLY A 49 9.01 5.10 -8.14
CA GLY A 49 9.95 5.05 -9.25
C GLY A 49 9.26 4.82 -10.59
N ASN A 50 9.87 5.39 -11.64
CA ASN A 50 9.40 5.31 -13.03
C ASN A 50 7.93 5.79 -13.23
N ALA A 51 7.45 6.66 -12.35
CA ALA A 51 6.14 7.28 -12.47
C ALA A 51 6.22 8.61 -13.23
N SER A 52 5.36 8.79 -14.24
CA SER A 52 5.28 10.04 -15.01
C SER A 52 4.51 11.15 -14.29
N LYS A 53 3.49 10.79 -13.49
CA LYS A 53 2.60 11.75 -12.83
C LYS A 53 2.37 11.47 -11.35
N VAL A 54 2.63 10.26 -10.88
CA VAL A 54 2.35 9.84 -9.50
C VAL A 54 3.42 10.41 -8.58
N LYS A 55 2.99 11.10 -7.52
CA LYS A 55 3.89 11.70 -6.52
C LYS A 55 3.93 10.90 -5.22
N GLN A 56 2.78 10.40 -4.80
CA GLN A 56 2.63 9.75 -3.50
C GLN A 56 1.56 8.67 -3.59
N ILE A 57 1.81 7.56 -2.91
CA ILE A 57 0.84 6.48 -2.72
C ILE A 57 0.78 6.20 -1.22
N THR A 58 -0.44 6.08 -0.67
CA THR A 58 -0.65 5.49 0.66
C THR A 58 -1.49 4.24 0.52
N ARG A 59 -1.24 3.27 1.40
CA ARG A 59 -1.99 2.01 1.43
C ARG A 59 -2.37 1.72 2.88
N THR A 60 -3.65 1.47 3.10
CA THR A 60 -4.18 1.04 4.41
C THR A 60 -4.83 -0.31 4.25
N PHE A 61 -4.44 -1.25 5.09
CA PHE A 61 -4.98 -2.61 5.15
C PHE A 61 -5.61 -2.86 6.51
N GLN A 62 -6.71 -3.60 6.54
CA GLN A 62 -7.40 -4.02 7.76
C GLN A 62 -7.98 -5.42 7.56
N VAL A 63 -7.71 -6.31 8.52
CA VAL A 63 -8.42 -7.59 8.61
C VAL A 63 -9.50 -7.51 9.69
N ALA A 64 -10.76 -7.64 9.30
CA ALA A 64 -11.92 -7.66 10.20
C ALA A 64 -12.86 -8.78 9.78
N ASP A 65 -13.43 -9.50 10.74
CA ASP A 65 -14.39 -10.59 10.50
C ASP A 65 -13.93 -11.65 9.47
N GLY A 66 -12.62 -11.89 9.38
CA GLY A 66 -12.02 -12.85 8.44
C GLY A 66 -11.85 -12.33 7.01
N GLU A 67 -12.22 -11.08 6.74
CA GLU A 67 -12.05 -10.41 5.44
C GLU A 67 -10.88 -9.41 5.48
N LEU A 68 -10.14 -9.32 4.37
CA LEU A 68 -9.08 -8.33 4.18
C LEU A 68 -9.64 -7.17 3.36
N SER A 69 -9.68 -5.98 3.94
CA SER A 69 -10.00 -4.75 3.24
C SER A 69 -8.76 -3.90 3.00
N TYR A 70 -8.74 -3.14 1.91
CA TYR A 70 -7.72 -2.14 1.70
C TYR A 70 -8.23 -0.91 0.95
N VAL A 71 -7.54 0.21 1.20
CA VAL A 71 -7.67 1.46 0.44
C VAL A 71 -6.28 1.86 -0.06
N VAL A 72 -6.19 2.19 -1.35
CA VAL A 72 -5.02 2.84 -1.93
C VAL A 72 -5.41 4.28 -2.24
N GLN A 73 -4.68 5.24 -1.69
CA GLN A 73 -4.80 6.64 -2.08
C GLN A 73 -3.61 7.04 -2.93
N MET A 74 -3.83 7.96 -3.86
CA MET A 74 -2.81 8.41 -4.78
C MET A 74 -2.87 9.93 -4.94
N ALA A 75 -1.71 10.57 -4.88
CA ALA A 75 -1.53 11.96 -5.28
C ALA A 75 -0.76 12.02 -6.60
N THR A 76 -1.10 13.00 -7.44
CA THR A 76 -0.40 13.25 -8.70
C THR A 76 0.23 14.64 -8.71
N ILE A 77 0.89 15.01 -9.80
CA ILE A 77 1.37 16.38 -10.02
C ILE A 77 0.26 17.44 -9.96
N THR A 78 -0.99 17.09 -10.27
CA THR A 78 -2.13 18.01 -10.36
C THR A 78 -3.22 17.76 -9.33
N THR A 79 -3.10 16.73 -8.51
CA THR A 79 -4.17 16.34 -7.58
C THR A 79 -3.62 15.91 -6.23
N SER A 80 -4.27 16.39 -5.17
CA SER A 80 -3.98 16.01 -3.79
C SER A 80 -4.26 14.52 -3.55
N LEU A 81 -3.72 14.01 -2.43
CA LEU A 81 -3.91 12.63 -2.02
C LEU A 81 -5.40 12.33 -1.81
N GLN A 82 -5.93 11.38 -2.57
CA GLN A 82 -7.34 10.99 -2.53
C GLN A 82 -7.51 9.50 -2.81
N PRO A 83 -8.63 8.87 -2.38
CA PRO A 83 -8.91 7.47 -2.66
C PRO A 83 -8.85 7.16 -4.16
N HIS A 84 -8.07 6.15 -4.52
CA HIS A 84 -7.92 5.67 -5.89
C HIS A 84 -8.49 4.26 -6.06
N LEU A 85 -8.18 3.34 -5.14
CA LEU A 85 -8.69 1.97 -5.13
C LEU A 85 -9.25 1.61 -3.76
N LYS A 86 -10.27 0.75 -3.76
CA LYS A 86 -10.78 0.06 -2.57
C LYS A 86 -11.17 -1.36 -2.92
N ALA A 87 -10.91 -2.32 -2.04
CA ALA A 87 -11.34 -3.69 -2.23
C ALA A 87 -11.57 -4.41 -0.90
N LEU A 88 -12.28 -5.53 -0.98
CA LEU A 88 -12.57 -6.45 0.10
C LEU A 88 -12.33 -7.87 -0.43
N LEU A 89 -11.51 -8.65 0.28
CA LEU A 89 -11.07 -9.97 -0.10
C LEU A 89 -11.45 -10.98 0.96
N ARG A 90 -11.89 -12.15 0.52
CA ARG A 90 -12.19 -13.29 1.38
C ARG A 90 -11.09 -14.31 1.29
N ARG A 91 -10.77 -14.95 2.42
CA ARG A 91 -9.89 -16.11 2.44
C ARG A 91 -10.57 -17.27 1.72
N ILE A 92 -9.84 -17.93 0.82
CA ILE A 92 -10.25 -19.16 0.11
C ILE A 92 -9.77 -20.37 0.91
#